data_AF-A0A2E3SGU0-F1
#
_entry.id   AF-A0A2E3SGU0-F1
#
_cell.length_a   1.000
_cell.length_b   1.000
_cell.length_c   1.000
_cell.angle_alpha   90.00
_cell.angle_beta   90.00
_cell.angle_gamma   90.00
#
_symmetry.space_group_name_H-M   'P 1'
#
loop_
_entity.id
_entity.type
_entity.pdbx_description
1 polymer ?
#
loop_
_entity_poly.entity_id
_entity_poly.type
_entity_poly.pdbx_seq_one_letter_code
_entity_poly.pdbx_strand_id
1 'polypeptide(L)'
;MNIKEIQKFKDQLLDEIQNTFSDKKNPTLQEYQQQTENLITLKELLEREKESMPQENFDLISGQDFVILQIERWIDDNNEITEGWFDESEKPLKKH
;
A
#
# COMPACT_ATOMS: atom_id res chain seq x y z
N MET A 1 -13.63 -16.94 2.17
CA MET A 1 -14.35 -15.90 1.40
C MET A 1 -14.67 -16.45 0.03
N ASN A 2 -15.85 -16.15 -0.48
CA ASN A 2 -16.19 -16.37 -1.88
C ASN A 2 -15.65 -15.22 -2.76
N ILE A 3 -15.60 -15.42 -4.08
CA ILE A 3 -15.02 -14.43 -5.03
C ILE A 3 -15.69 -13.05 -4.92
N LYS A 4 -17.01 -12.99 -4.66
CA LYS A 4 -17.73 -11.71 -4.53
C LYS A 4 -17.33 -10.94 -3.26
N GLU A 5 -17.10 -11.65 -2.16
CA GLU A 5 -16.60 -11.06 -0.92
C GLU A 5 -15.18 -10.52 -1.09
N ILE A 6 -14.32 -11.24 -1.82
CA ILE A 6 -12.96 -10.80 -2.12
C ILE A 6 -12.97 -9.52 -2.96
N GLN A 7 -13.78 -9.47 -4.03
CA GLN A 7 -13.87 -8.27 -4.86
C GLN A 7 -14.42 -7.07 -4.08
N LYS A 8 -15.47 -7.27 -3.28
CA LYS A 8 -15.99 -6.21 -2.41
C LYS A 8 -14.95 -5.70 -1.42
N PHE A 9 -14.18 -6.60 -0.81
CA PHE A 9 -13.11 -6.23 0.11
C PHE A 9 -12.00 -5.45 -0.60
N LYS A 10 -11.61 -5.88 -1.81
CA LYS A 10 -10.63 -5.19 -2.64
C LYS A 10 -11.09 -3.77 -3.02
N ASP A 11 -12.36 -3.61 -3.41
CA ASP A 11 -12.93 -2.31 -3.71
C ASP A 11 -12.89 -1.38 -2.49
N GLN A 12 -13.30 -1.88 -1.31
CA GLN A 12 -13.22 -1.12 -0.06
C GLN A 12 -11.78 -0.73 0.29
N LEU A 13 -10.82 -1.63 0.11
CA LEU A 13 -9.41 -1.39 0.38
C LEU A 13 -8.84 -0.31 -0.57
N LEU A 14 -9.22 -0.36 -1.85
CA LEU A 14 -8.83 0.65 -2.84
C LEU A 14 -9.41 2.02 -2.49
N ASP A 15 -10.68 2.08 -2.10
CA ASP A 15 -11.32 3.31 -1.63
C ASP A 15 -10.59 3.88 -0.40
N GLU A 16 -10.22 3.04 0.56
CA GLU A 16 -9.45 3.47 1.74
C GLU A 16 -8.08 4.03 1.35
N ILE A 17 -7.32 3.32 0.50
CA ILE A 17 -5.99 3.76 0.04
C ILE A 17 -6.08 5.11 -0.68
N GLN A 18 -7.03 5.26 -1.61
CA GLN A 18 -7.24 6.49 -2.37
C GLN A 18 -7.61 7.67 -1.47
N ASN A 19 -8.45 7.43 -0.47
CA ASN A 19 -8.96 8.48 0.39
C ASN A 19 -8.03 8.82 1.57
N THR A 20 -7.04 7.98 1.89
CA THR A 20 -6.18 8.09 3.09
C THR A 20 -5.60 9.50 3.25
N PHE A 21 -5.16 10.14 2.16
CA PHE A 21 -4.57 11.50 2.18
C PHE A 21 -5.34 12.56 1.39
N SER A 22 -6.48 12.21 0.79
CA SER A 22 -7.23 13.03 -0.17
C SER A 22 -7.47 14.49 0.28
N ASP A 23 -7.81 14.70 1.55
CA ASP A 23 -8.11 16.02 2.12
C ASP A 23 -7.04 16.54 3.11
N LYS A 24 -5.88 15.88 3.18
CA LYS A 24 -4.90 16.13 4.25
C LYS A 24 -3.65 16.86 3.75
N LYS A 25 -3.45 18.06 4.28
CA LYS A 25 -2.26 18.87 4.03
C LYS A 25 -1.01 18.31 4.73
N ASN A 26 -1.18 17.72 5.92
CA ASN A 26 -0.11 17.13 6.73
C ASN A 26 -0.58 15.79 7.29
N PRO A 27 -0.38 14.68 6.57
CA PRO A 27 -0.71 13.35 7.09
C PRO A 27 0.15 12.99 8.31
N THR A 28 -0.41 12.20 9.22
CA THR A 28 0.27 11.74 10.44
C THR A 28 1.04 10.44 10.21
N LEU A 29 2.00 10.13 11.08
CA LEU A 29 2.72 8.85 11.06
C LEU A 29 1.78 7.65 11.08
N GLN A 30 0.75 7.69 11.93
CA GLN A 30 -0.23 6.61 12.02
C GLN A 30 -0.98 6.41 10.70
N GLU A 31 -1.23 7.49 9.95
CA GLU A 31 -1.91 7.40 8.65
C GLU A 31 -0.99 6.81 7.58
N TYR A 32 0.30 7.16 7.57
CA TYR A 32 1.28 6.49 6.71
C TYR A 32 1.39 5.00 7.06
N GLN A 33 1.48 4.64 8.34
CA GLN A 33 1.52 3.25 8.79
C GLN A 33 0.26 2.48 8.36
N GLN A 34 -0.93 3.06 8.57
CA GLN A 34 -2.18 2.43 8.16
C GLN A 34 -2.27 2.26 6.63
N GLN A 35 -1.83 3.26 5.87
CA GLN A 35 -1.81 3.16 4.41
C GLN A 35 -0.83 2.07 3.95
N THR A 36 0.35 1.97 4.58
CA THR A 36 1.32 0.91 4.29
C THR A 36 0.73 -0.48 4.54
N GLU A 37 0.04 -0.70 5.65
CA GLU A 37 -0.65 -1.97 5.93
C GLU A 37 -1.73 -2.29 4.87
N ASN A 38 -2.49 -1.28 4.46
CA ASN A 38 -3.50 -1.45 3.42
C ASN A 38 -2.87 -1.79 2.06
N LEU A 39 -1.75 -1.17 1.71
CA LEU A 39 -0.99 -1.45 0.50
C LEU A 39 -0.40 -2.87 0.51
N ILE A 40 0.16 -3.31 1.64
CA ILE A 40 0.65 -4.69 1.82
C ILE A 40 -0.50 -5.69 1.61
N THR A 41 -1.65 -5.43 2.23
CA THR A 41 -2.83 -6.29 2.08
C THR A 41 -3.29 -6.36 0.61
N LEU A 42 -3.30 -5.23 -0.10
CA LEU A 42 -3.66 -5.18 -1.51
C LEU A 42 -2.68 -5.96 -2.38
N LYS A 43 -1.37 -5.82 -2.12
CA LYS A 43 -0.32 -6.57 -2.81
C LYS A 43 -0.55 -8.07 -2.67
N GLU A 44 -0.73 -8.57 -1.44
CA GLU A 44 -0.93 -10.01 -1.20
C GLU A 44 -2.17 -10.55 -1.92
N LEU A 45 -3.26 -9.77 -1.98
CA LEU A 45 -4.45 -10.15 -2.74
C LEU A 45 -4.16 -10.25 -4.23
N LEU A 46 -3.45 -9.27 -4.79
CA LEU A 46 -3.11 -9.26 -6.22
C LEU A 46 -2.14 -10.38 -6.57
N GLU A 47 -1.19 -10.72 -5.70
CA GLU A 47 -0.30 -11.86 -5.90
C GLU A 47 -1.07 -13.18 -5.97
N ARG A 48 -2.01 -13.40 -5.04
CA ARG A 48 -2.86 -14.59 -5.04
C ARG A 48 -3.77 -14.67 -6.27
N GLU A 49 -4.34 -13.53 -6.68
CA GLU A 49 -5.13 -13.45 -7.91
C GLU A 49 -4.28 -13.85 -9.12
N LYS A 50 -3.07 -13.29 -9.24
CA LYS A 50 -2.11 -13.61 -10.30
C LYS A 50 -1.73 -15.09 -10.31
N GLU A 51 -1.41 -15.68 -9.17
CA GLU A 51 -1.08 -17.11 -9.04
C GLU A 51 -2.19 -18.03 -9.53
N SER A 52 -3.45 -17.58 -9.41
CA SER A 52 -4.62 -18.34 -9.88
C SER A 52 -4.92 -18.16 -11.38
N MET A 53 -4.24 -17.24 -12.07
CA MET A 53 -4.51 -16.97 -13.48
C MET A 53 -3.95 -18.06 -14.41
N PRO A 54 -4.69 -18.45 -15.46
CA PRO A 54 -4.15 -19.27 -16.54
C PRO A 54 -2.94 -18.59 -17.20
N GLN A 55 -1.86 -19.33 -17.46
CA GLN A 55 -0.64 -18.78 -18.05
C GLN A 55 -0.82 -18.22 -19.46
N GLU A 56 -1.90 -18.62 -20.15
CA GLU A 56 -2.29 -18.08 -21.45
C GLU A 56 -2.74 -16.61 -21.35
N ASN A 57 -3.08 -16.12 -20.16
CA ASN A 57 -3.45 -14.73 -19.90
C ASN A 57 -2.22 -13.84 -19.65
N PHE A 58 -1.16 -13.99 -20.45
CA PHE A 58 0.11 -13.30 -20.26
C PHE A 58 -0.02 -11.77 -20.14
N ASP A 59 -0.86 -11.15 -20.97
CA ASP A 59 -1.08 -9.70 -20.94
C ASP A 59 -1.73 -9.24 -19.61
N LEU A 60 -2.63 -10.05 -19.04
CA LEU A 60 -3.26 -9.75 -17.75
C LEU A 60 -2.27 -9.97 -16.60
N ILE A 61 -1.49 -11.05 -16.66
CA ILE A 61 -0.45 -11.35 -15.66
C ILE A 61 0.60 -10.23 -15.63
N SER A 62 1.10 -9.82 -16.80
CA SER A 62 2.09 -8.74 -16.90
C SER A 62 1.54 -7.38 -16.47
N GLY A 63 0.28 -7.09 -16.78
CA GLY A 63 -0.41 -5.91 -16.26
C GLY A 63 -0.51 -5.93 -14.73
N GLN A 64 -0.82 -7.09 -14.16
CA GLN A 64 -0.90 -7.26 -12.70
C GLN A 64 0.47 -7.14 -12.03
N ASP A 65 1.53 -7.70 -12.64
CA ASP A 65 2.91 -7.52 -12.17
C ASP A 65 3.31 -6.05 -12.14
N PHE A 66 2.96 -5.28 -13.17
CA PHE A 66 3.20 -3.84 -13.18
C PHE A 66 2.51 -3.12 -12.02
N VAL A 67 1.25 -3.47 -11.74
CA VAL A 67 0.50 -2.89 -10.62
C VAL A 67 1.14 -3.26 -9.27
N ILE A 68 1.54 -4.52 -9.09
CA ILE A 68 2.23 -4.99 -7.89
C ILE A 68 3.53 -4.19 -7.66
N LEU A 69 4.33 -3.99 -8.72
CA LEU A 69 5.56 -3.17 -8.65
C LEU A 69 5.28 -1.71 -8.23
N GLN A 70 4.17 -1.11 -8.67
CA GLN A 70 3.81 0.24 -8.22
C GLN A 70 3.43 0.27 -6.74
N ILE A 71 2.73 -0.76 -6.25
CA ILE A 71 2.36 -0.89 -4.83
C ILE A 71 3.61 -1.07 -3.96
N GLU A 72 4.55 -1.90 -4.38
CA GLU A 72 5.84 -2.09 -3.69
C GLU A 72 6.59 -0.76 -3.56
N ARG A 73 6.65 0.02 -4.64
CA ARG A 73 7.26 1.35 -4.60
C ARG A 73 6.56 2.29 -3.61
N TRP A 74 5.24 2.28 -3.56
CA TRP A 74 4.51 3.10 -2.58
C TRP A 74 4.73 2.67 -1.13
N ILE A 75 4.88 1.36 -0.90
CA ILE A 75 5.27 0.83 0.42
C ILE A 75 6.66 1.35 0.80
N ASP A 76 7.62 1.29 -0.12
CA ASP A 76 8.97 1.80 0.10
C ASP A 76 8.97 3.32 0.37
N ASP A 77 8.25 4.10 -0.44
CA ASP A 77 8.11 5.55 -0.25
C ASP A 77 7.51 5.88 1.14
N ASN A 78 6.48 5.14 1.57
CA ASN A 78 5.91 5.32 2.91
C ASN A 78 6.90 4.93 4.01
N ASN A 79 7.62 3.81 3.85
CA ASN A 79 8.60 3.37 4.82
C ASN A 79 9.71 4.40 5.02
N GLU A 80 10.25 4.98 3.94
CA GLU A 80 11.25 6.05 4.01
C GLU A 80 10.74 7.26 4.82
N ILE A 81 9.49 7.66 4.60
CA ILE A 81 8.84 8.73 5.38
C ILE A 81 8.74 8.34 6.86
N THR A 82 8.28 7.12 7.16
CA THR A 82 8.12 6.70 8.56
C THR A 82 9.44 6.53 9.29
N GLU A 83 10.49 6.05 8.62
CA GLU A 83 11.84 5.93 9.17
C GLU A 83 12.40 7.32 9.52
N GLY A 84 12.23 8.30 8.63
CA GLY A 84 12.65 9.68 8.87
C GLY A 84 12.01 10.33 10.10
N TRP A 85 10.81 9.91 10.52
CA TRP A 85 10.18 10.39 11.75
C TRP A 85 10.90 9.88 13.01
N PHE A 86 11.45 8.66 12.97
CA PHE A 86 12.22 8.13 14.10
C PHE A 86 13.59 8.81 14.17
N ASP A 87 14.24 9.07 13.04
CA ASP A 87 15.53 9.77 12.96
C ASP A 87 15.46 11.24 13.44
N GLU A 88 14.34 11.93 13.23
CA GLU A 88 14.14 13.28 13.76
C GLU A 88 13.88 13.30 15.27
N SER A 89 13.28 12.24 15.82
CA SER A 89 12.98 12.12 17.25
C SER A 89 14.23 11.86 18.11
N GLU A 90 15.32 11.35 17.51
CA GLU A 90 16.60 11.08 18.18
C GLU A 90 17.59 12.26 18.15
N LYS A 91 17.28 13.36 17.44
CA LYS A 91 18.13 14.57 17.51
C LYS A 91 18.01 15.16 18.92
N PRO A 92 19.09 15.23 19.73
CA PRO A 92 19.02 15.86 21.03
C PRO A 92 18.59 17.31 20.83
N LEU A 93 17.47 17.70 21.45
CA LEU A 93 17.02 19.08 21.56
C LEU A 93 18.25 19.92 21.92
N LYS A 94 18.73 20.74 20.98
CA LYS A 94 19.76 21.74 21.29
C LYS A 94 19.17 22.64 22.36
N LYS A 95 19.62 22.44 23.60
CA LYS A 95 19.31 23.32 24.73
C LYS A 95 19.78 24.73 24.34
N HIS A 96 18.83 25.62 24.11
CA HIS A 96 19.08 27.06 24.10
C HIS A 96 19.04 27.60 25.53
#